data_AF-A0A8J8J7H4-F1
#
_entry.id   AF-A0A8J8J7H4-F1
#
_cell.length_a   1.000
_cell.length_b   1.000
_cell.length_c   1.000
_cell.angle_alpha   90.00
_cell.angle_beta   90.00
_cell.angle_gamma   90.00
#
_symmetry.space_group_name_H-M   'P 1'
#
loop_
_entity.id
_entity.type
_entity.pdbx_description
1 polymer ?
#
loop_
_entity_poly.entity_id
_entity_poly.type
_entity_poly.pdbx_seq_one_letter_code
_entity_poly.pdbx_strand_id
1 'polypeptide(L)'
;MKVKKNKESVFVFVNRKYSIMMFRYSLNKDKPVIIRFLDTDFATGKRKSIENNVITISKVYTTQKTVITVNWAGKFERAFELLQILHDMILEYKKRDIDFSIAKIRPVRTELFVRYNRRYEKRVCEVLDLVYRRWGYERLIWDRKSKKNARDDVKYLYRVHLVLNKTKIHIKTYRRKNFKEDSSDFWDDPKLEISVYFGETDTLEEVRQKTELGKSLLASVVYLAKISDALIYEDTYATSLAYATDAIVKSLFVTSVELKEMYSDLIRDELDEYLLDYLTQSSINTDDTKYIAELFNTTSRTVRRRLEKFIRAGIVEQYRIRKTYFWVLRVGELDFKDEIDIDYVKQRILEEFNYEIDDTSARILHYIDRGHVTTTQLSRVLKLSRRTVQRYLSALVVAGIVSAERKGKVVKYSLNFEL
;
A
#
# COMPACT_ATOMS: atom_id res chain seq x y z
N MET A 1 -3.65 36.72 6.37
CA MET A 1 -2.55 36.28 7.27
C MET A 1 -2.20 37.40 8.24
N LYS A 2 -1.95 37.11 9.53
CA LYS A 2 -1.57 38.13 10.53
C LYS A 2 -0.35 37.67 11.30
N VAL A 3 0.69 38.52 11.40
CA VAL A 3 1.90 38.25 12.18
C VAL A 3 1.73 38.88 13.55
N LYS A 4 1.95 38.11 14.62
CA LYS A 4 1.99 38.65 15.99
C LYS A 4 3.38 38.44 16.55
N LYS A 5 3.96 39.50 17.11
CA LYS A 5 5.26 39.46 17.77
C LYS A 5 5.04 39.69 19.26
N ASN A 6 5.71 38.91 20.10
CA ASN A 6 5.95 39.30 21.49
C ASN A 6 7.47 39.45 21.70
N LYS A 7 7.89 39.79 22.92
CA LYS A 7 9.30 40.06 23.24
C LYS A 7 10.24 38.88 22.95
N GLU A 8 9.74 37.65 22.88
CA GLU A 8 10.57 36.44 22.80
C GLU A 8 10.31 35.57 21.56
N SER A 9 9.23 35.81 20.81
CA SER A 9 8.79 34.93 19.73
C SER A 9 7.99 35.68 18.67
N VAL A 10 8.11 35.20 17.45
CA VAL A 10 7.25 35.59 16.33
C VAL A 10 6.31 34.44 16.01
N PHE A 11 5.04 34.80 15.85
CA PHE A 11 3.95 33.89 15.55
C PHE A 11 3.37 34.25 14.19
N VAL A 12 3.27 33.25 13.31
CA VAL A 12 2.63 33.42 12.01
C VAL A 12 1.34 32.60 11.97
N PHE A 13 0.23 33.28 11.71
CA PHE A 13 -1.11 32.70 11.70
C PHE A 13 -1.71 32.70 10.30
N VAL A 14 -2.15 31.54 9.83
CA VAL A 14 -2.82 31.37 8.53
C VAL A 14 -4.22 31.98 8.58
N ASN A 15 -4.95 31.74 9.68
CA ASN A 15 -6.31 32.25 9.87
C ASN A 15 -6.56 32.60 11.35
N ARG A 16 -7.05 33.83 11.62
CA ARG A 16 -7.30 34.34 12.98
C ARG A 16 -8.62 33.80 13.58
N LYS A 17 -9.57 33.36 12.75
CA LYS A 17 -10.85 32.79 13.18
C LYS A 17 -10.70 31.35 13.70
N TYR A 18 -9.75 30.60 13.11
CA TYR A 18 -9.47 29.19 13.44
C TYR A 18 -8.11 28.99 14.13
N SER A 19 -7.41 30.08 14.48
CA SER A 19 -6.14 30.09 15.22
C SER A 19 -5.06 29.11 14.72
N ILE A 20 -5.02 28.86 13.40
CA ILE A 20 -4.05 27.97 12.78
C ILE A 20 -2.68 28.63 12.83
N MET A 21 -1.86 28.18 13.80
CA MET A 21 -0.46 28.57 13.93
C MET A 21 0.34 27.82 12.88
N MET A 22 1.23 28.50 12.17
CA MET A 22 2.10 27.86 11.18
C MET A 22 3.41 27.47 11.83
N PHE A 23 4.10 28.46 12.38
CA PHE A 23 5.30 28.25 13.16
C PHE A 23 5.47 29.33 14.22
N ARG A 24 6.20 28.93 15.27
CA ARG A 24 6.75 29.80 16.30
C ARG A 24 8.26 29.70 16.20
N TYR A 25 8.94 30.80 15.89
CA TYR A 25 10.39 30.87 16.07
C TYR A 25 10.74 31.79 17.23
N SER A 26 11.70 31.32 18.02
CA SER A 26 12.26 32.08 19.13
C SER A 26 13.14 33.20 18.59
N LEU A 27 13.08 34.39 19.19
CA LEU A 27 14.05 35.45 18.93
C LEU A 27 15.39 35.19 19.64
N ASN A 28 15.39 34.30 20.65
CA ASN A 28 16.61 33.77 21.24
C ASN A 28 17.17 32.67 20.32
N LYS A 29 18.38 32.92 19.78
CA LYS A 29 19.09 32.09 18.79
C LYS A 29 19.47 30.70 19.29
N ASP A 30 19.53 30.48 20.60
CA ASP A 30 19.89 29.20 21.21
C ASP A 30 18.67 28.29 21.43
N LYS A 31 17.46 28.78 21.11
CA LYS A 31 16.21 28.02 21.26
C LYS A 31 15.71 27.53 19.89
N PRO A 32 15.30 26.26 19.78
CA PRO A 32 14.89 25.68 18.51
C PRO A 32 13.64 26.34 17.95
N VAL A 33 13.58 26.47 16.62
CA VAL A 33 12.34 26.83 15.90
C VAL A 33 11.31 25.72 16.09
N ILE A 34 10.09 26.08 16.49
CA ILE A 34 9.00 25.15 16.74
C ILE A 34 7.89 25.46 15.73
N ILE A 35 7.83 24.69 14.65
CA ILE A 35 6.67 24.70 13.74
C ILE A 35 5.56 23.88 14.39
N ARG A 36 4.36 24.45 14.51
CA ARG A 36 3.18 23.84 15.16
C ARG A 36 1.95 24.28 14.39
N PHE A 37 1.45 23.39 13.52
CA PHE A 37 0.10 23.43 12.97
C PHE A 37 -0.84 22.91 14.05
N LEU A 38 -1.43 23.84 14.80
CA LEU A 38 -2.46 23.53 15.77
C LEU A 38 -3.80 23.96 15.19
N ASP A 39 -4.70 23.01 15.00
CA ASP A 39 -6.12 23.34 15.10
C ASP A 39 -6.47 23.43 16.59
N THR A 40 -7.15 24.51 16.99
CA THR A 40 -7.43 24.84 18.40
C THR A 40 -8.32 23.82 19.11
N ASP A 41 -9.01 22.94 18.38
CA ASP A 41 -9.89 21.94 18.99
C ASP A 41 -9.12 20.78 19.65
N PHE A 42 -7.85 20.59 19.31
CA PHE A 42 -7.01 19.56 19.93
C PHE A 42 -6.42 19.99 21.29
N ALA A 43 -6.28 21.30 21.53
CA ALA A 43 -5.66 21.83 22.74
C ALA A 43 -6.64 22.05 23.91
N THR A 44 -7.95 22.02 23.65
CA THR A 44 -8.98 22.42 24.64
C THR A 44 -9.95 21.31 25.03
N GLY A 45 -9.80 20.09 24.52
CA GLY A 45 -10.57 18.92 24.96
C GLY A 45 -12.09 18.99 24.67
N LYS A 46 -12.57 19.95 23.88
CA LYS A 46 -13.98 20.05 23.50
C LYS A 46 -14.15 19.63 22.05
N ARG A 47 -14.55 18.37 21.85
CA ARG A 47 -15.03 17.82 20.57
C ARG A 47 -16.25 18.62 20.10
N LYS A 48 -16.06 19.49 19.10
CA LYS A 48 -17.12 19.80 18.13
C LYS A 48 -16.52 19.78 16.74
N SER A 49 -17.11 18.92 15.92
CA SER A 49 -16.81 18.63 14.52
C SER A 49 -16.58 19.89 13.69
N ILE A 50 -15.36 20.06 13.20
CA ILE A 50 -15.07 20.70 11.91
C ILE A 50 -14.38 19.64 11.05
N GLU A 51 -14.84 19.53 9.81
CA GLU A 51 -14.51 18.50 8.84
C GLU A 51 -13.00 18.33 8.58
N ASN A 52 -12.46 17.25 9.15
CA ASN A 52 -11.62 16.24 8.50
C ASN A 52 -10.26 16.66 7.91
N ASN A 53 -9.40 17.33 8.67
CA ASN A 53 -7.95 17.31 8.41
C ASN A 53 -7.15 17.40 9.72
N VAL A 54 -6.40 16.36 10.08
CA VAL A 54 -5.53 16.38 11.28
C VAL A 54 -4.07 16.46 10.84
N ILE A 55 -3.34 17.47 11.31
CA ILE A 55 -1.89 17.63 11.08
C ILE A 55 -1.17 17.40 12.41
N THR A 56 -0.16 16.52 12.43
CA THR A 56 0.68 16.26 13.61
C THR A 56 2.16 16.45 13.26
N ILE A 57 2.91 17.19 14.07
CA ILE A 57 4.33 17.48 13.82
C ILE A 57 5.20 16.75 14.84
N SER A 58 6.22 16.06 14.34
CA SER A 58 7.24 15.37 15.15
C SER A 58 8.64 15.95 14.86
N LYS A 59 9.43 16.23 15.93
CA LYS A 59 10.79 16.80 15.88
C LYS A 59 11.87 15.72 15.73
N VAL A 60 13.00 16.04 15.05
CA VAL A 60 14.30 15.34 15.16
C VAL A 60 15.46 16.38 15.09
N TYR A 61 16.60 16.07 15.75
CA TYR A 61 17.70 16.97 16.17
C TYR A 61 18.78 17.34 15.10
N THR A 62 19.75 18.17 15.54
CA THR A 62 20.62 19.23 14.95
C THR A 62 21.87 18.77 14.15
N THR A 63 22.60 19.56 13.33
CA THR A 63 23.56 20.66 13.71
C THR A 63 23.81 21.79 12.69
N GLN A 64 23.39 21.74 11.43
CA GLN A 64 23.50 22.89 10.47
C GLN A 64 22.31 23.00 9.49
N LYS A 65 21.37 22.05 9.53
CA LYS A 65 20.15 22.02 8.72
C LYS A 65 18.98 21.63 9.62
N THR A 66 17.91 22.40 9.61
CA THR A 66 16.68 22.09 10.35
C THR A 66 15.75 21.27 9.45
N VAL A 67 15.44 20.03 9.83
CA VAL A 67 14.45 19.19 9.12
C VAL A 67 13.14 19.21 9.89
N ILE A 68 12.05 19.51 9.18
CA ILE A 68 10.72 19.68 9.77
C ILE A 68 9.79 18.68 9.08
N THR A 69 9.25 17.73 9.86
CA THR A 69 8.33 16.72 9.34
C THR A 69 6.90 17.12 9.67
N VAL A 70 6.08 17.29 8.63
CA VAL A 70 4.65 17.55 8.76
C VAL A 70 3.91 16.26 8.42
N ASN A 71 3.22 15.66 9.39
CA ASN A 71 2.32 14.54 9.12
C ASN A 71 0.93 15.10 8.84
N TRP A 72 0.35 14.71 7.72
CA TRP A 72 -1.00 15.11 7.32
C TRP A 72 -1.87 13.87 7.15
N ALA A 73 -3.04 13.88 7.78
CA ALA A 73 -4.05 12.84 7.63
C ALA A 73 -5.20 13.36 6.76
N GLY A 74 -5.36 12.78 5.57
CA GLY A 74 -6.42 13.08 4.62
C GLY A 74 -6.24 12.30 3.30
N LYS A 75 -7.09 12.58 2.30
CA LYS A 75 -7.06 11.90 0.98
C LYS A 75 -5.82 12.28 0.17
N PHE A 76 -5.01 11.29 -0.24
CA PHE A 76 -3.73 11.51 -0.94
C PHE A 76 -3.80 12.51 -2.11
N GLU A 77 -4.91 12.56 -2.83
CA GLU A 77 -5.13 13.50 -3.95
C GLU A 77 -4.98 14.97 -3.53
N ARG A 78 -5.33 15.31 -2.27
CA ARG A 78 -5.17 16.65 -1.69
C ARG A 78 -3.78 16.91 -1.10
N ALA A 79 -2.96 15.87 -0.95
CA ALA A 79 -1.58 16.03 -0.46
C ALA A 79 -0.72 16.82 -1.45
N PHE A 80 -1.00 16.72 -2.75
CA PHE A 80 -0.32 17.51 -3.78
C PHE A 80 -0.71 18.99 -3.74
N GLU A 81 -2.00 19.28 -3.52
CA GLU A 81 -2.47 20.66 -3.29
C GLU A 81 -1.76 21.25 -2.06
N LEU A 82 -1.64 20.47 -0.98
CA LEU A 82 -0.94 20.88 0.23
C LEU A 82 0.56 21.14 -0.02
N LEU A 83 1.24 20.27 -0.78
CA LEU A 83 2.64 20.48 -1.17
C LEU A 83 2.82 21.77 -1.98
N GLN A 84 1.91 22.05 -2.92
CA GLN A 84 1.94 23.28 -3.71
C GLN A 84 1.70 24.51 -2.84
N ILE A 85 0.69 24.48 -1.96
CA ILE A 85 0.42 25.56 -1.00
C ILE A 85 1.65 25.82 -0.14
N LEU A 86 2.29 24.78 0.40
CA LEU A 86 3.51 24.93 1.20
C LEU A 86 4.65 25.56 0.39
N HIS A 87 4.81 25.17 -0.88
CA HIS A 87 5.80 25.73 -1.78
C HIS A 87 5.56 27.22 -2.09
N ASP A 88 4.34 27.58 -2.46
CA ASP A 88 3.96 28.95 -2.81
C ASP A 88 4.10 29.90 -1.62
N MET A 89 3.70 29.44 -0.42
CA MET A 89 3.88 30.20 0.82
C MET A 89 5.36 30.47 1.11
N ILE A 90 6.24 29.51 0.85
CA ILE A 90 7.69 29.65 1.07
C ILE A 90 8.31 30.67 0.11
N LEU A 91 7.88 30.68 -1.15
CA LEU A 91 8.29 31.71 -2.11
C LEU A 91 7.83 33.11 -1.67
N GLU A 92 6.64 33.22 -1.07
CA GLU A 92 6.16 34.47 -0.50
C GLU A 92 7.01 34.94 0.69
N TYR A 93 7.50 34.03 1.55
CA TYR A 93 8.38 34.38 2.67
C TYR A 93 9.77 34.84 2.23
N LYS A 94 10.35 34.25 1.17
CA LYS A 94 11.63 34.72 0.60
C LYS A 94 11.56 36.19 0.14
N LYS A 95 10.39 36.64 -0.32
CA LYS A 95 10.16 38.04 -0.72
C LYS A 95 10.06 39.02 0.46
N ARG A 96 9.94 38.53 1.70
CA ARG A 96 9.72 39.34 2.92
C ARG A 96 10.98 39.50 3.79
N ASP A 97 12.16 39.28 3.22
CA ASP A 97 13.47 39.45 3.88
C ASP A 97 13.65 38.61 5.16
N ILE A 98 12.95 37.48 5.25
CA ILE A 98 13.12 36.52 6.34
C ILE A 98 14.16 35.50 5.89
N ASP A 99 15.31 35.49 6.56
CA ASP A 99 16.47 34.66 6.22
C ASP A 99 16.22 33.17 6.52
N PHE A 100 15.50 32.50 5.62
CA PHE A 100 15.28 31.05 5.64
C PHE A 100 15.72 30.44 4.30
N SER A 101 16.85 29.74 4.31
CA SER A 101 17.27 28.88 3.20
C SER A 101 16.55 27.54 3.26
N ILE A 102 15.30 27.49 2.77
CA ILE A 102 14.60 26.21 2.60
C ILE A 102 15.25 25.46 1.44
N ALA A 103 15.99 24.41 1.78
CA ALA A 103 16.74 23.62 0.82
C ALA A 103 15.82 22.75 -0.05
N LYS A 104 14.73 22.19 0.52
CA LYS A 104 13.82 21.26 -0.18
C LYS A 104 12.53 21.02 0.57
N ILE A 105 11.41 20.94 -0.15
CA ILE A 105 10.14 20.35 0.33
C ILE A 105 9.92 19.08 -0.49
N ARG A 106 9.62 17.97 0.17
CA ARG A 106 9.31 16.71 -0.52
C ARG A 106 8.39 15.83 0.30
N PRO A 107 7.55 14.99 -0.34
CA PRO A 107 6.90 13.91 0.35
C PRO A 107 7.95 12.91 0.85
N VAL A 108 7.75 12.38 2.05
CA VAL A 108 8.68 11.42 2.68
C VAL A 108 8.10 10.01 2.63
N ARG A 109 6.81 9.88 2.94
CA ARG A 109 6.07 8.62 2.90
C ARG A 109 4.57 8.89 2.88
N THR A 110 3.80 7.89 2.46
CA THR A 110 2.36 7.82 2.68
C THR A 110 2.01 6.57 3.48
N GLU A 111 1.02 6.67 4.37
CA GLU A 111 0.47 5.54 5.13
C GLU A 111 -0.94 5.25 4.62
N LEU A 112 -1.12 4.08 4.02
CA LEU A 112 -2.41 3.57 3.56
C LEU A 112 -2.87 2.53 4.57
N PHE A 113 -4.15 2.54 4.98
CA PHE A 113 -4.60 1.54 5.94
C PHE A 113 -6.06 1.18 5.82
N VAL A 114 -6.38 -0.01 6.33
CA VAL A 114 -7.73 -0.46 6.63
C VAL A 114 -7.78 -1.01 8.04
N ARG A 115 -8.97 -1.03 8.61
CA ARG A 115 -9.27 -1.79 9.83
C ARG A 115 -10.17 -2.96 9.49
N TYR A 116 -10.03 -4.03 10.25
CA TYR A 116 -10.73 -5.27 9.97
C TYR A 116 -11.06 -6.01 11.25
N ASN A 117 -12.07 -6.87 11.21
CA ASN A 117 -12.47 -7.66 12.37
C ASN A 117 -11.33 -8.59 12.84
N ARG A 118 -11.01 -8.53 14.13
CA ARG A 118 -9.94 -9.30 14.79
C ARG A 118 -9.91 -10.80 14.50
N ARG A 119 -11.05 -11.44 14.20
CA ARG A 119 -11.12 -12.88 13.90
C ARG A 119 -10.30 -13.27 12.67
N TYR A 120 -9.97 -12.33 11.79
CA TYR A 120 -9.21 -12.57 10.57
C TYR A 120 -7.71 -12.27 10.70
N GLU A 121 -7.22 -11.86 11.88
CA GLU A 121 -5.83 -11.46 12.07
C GLU A 121 -4.82 -12.57 11.74
N LYS A 122 -5.18 -13.84 12.03
CA LYS A 122 -4.39 -15.00 11.63
C LYS A 122 -4.21 -15.08 10.11
N ARG A 123 -5.30 -14.95 9.34
CA ARG A 123 -5.26 -14.98 7.86
C ARG A 123 -4.44 -13.83 7.30
N VAL A 124 -4.59 -12.62 7.87
CA VAL A 124 -3.75 -11.48 7.48
C VAL A 124 -2.27 -11.79 7.72
N CYS A 125 -1.92 -12.36 8.88
CA CYS A 125 -0.53 -12.73 9.17
C CYS A 125 0.01 -13.81 8.22
N GLU A 126 -0.81 -14.80 7.84
CA GLU A 126 -0.44 -15.84 6.86
C GLU A 126 -0.15 -15.23 5.48
N VAL A 127 -0.97 -14.27 5.03
CA VAL A 127 -0.71 -13.54 3.79
C VAL A 127 0.55 -12.68 3.89
N LEU A 128 0.78 -12.00 5.01
CA LEU A 128 2.02 -11.25 5.22
C LEU A 128 3.25 -12.17 5.23
N ASP A 129 3.11 -13.42 5.68
CA ASP A 129 4.17 -14.41 5.58
C ASP A 129 4.48 -14.82 4.15
N LEU A 130 3.46 -15.01 3.32
CA LEU A 130 3.64 -15.25 1.89
C LEU A 130 4.38 -14.08 1.23
N VAL A 131 3.94 -12.85 1.51
CA VAL A 131 4.58 -11.62 1.01
C VAL A 131 6.03 -11.51 1.49
N TYR A 132 6.30 -11.80 2.76
CA TYR A 132 7.65 -11.76 3.32
C TYR A 132 8.57 -12.76 2.65
N ARG A 133 8.12 -14.02 2.46
CA ARG A 133 8.93 -15.03 1.79
C ARG A 133 9.29 -14.56 0.38
N ARG A 134 8.30 -14.08 -0.38
CA ARG A 134 8.52 -13.70 -1.78
C ARG A 134 9.39 -12.46 -1.96
N TRP A 135 9.20 -11.42 -1.13
CA TRP A 135 9.80 -10.09 -1.38
C TRP A 135 10.43 -9.41 -0.16
N GLY A 136 10.36 -10.04 1.00
CA GLY A 136 10.78 -9.45 2.26
C GLY A 136 12.28 -9.53 2.49
N TYR A 137 12.85 -8.50 3.11
CA TYR A 137 14.23 -8.50 3.58
C TYR A 137 14.35 -8.48 5.12
N GLU A 138 13.27 -8.13 5.82
CA GLU A 138 13.24 -8.09 7.29
C GLU A 138 11.81 -8.33 7.79
N ARG A 139 11.68 -9.09 8.87
CA ARG A 139 10.40 -9.40 9.52
C ARG A 139 10.51 -9.17 11.02
N LEU A 140 9.56 -8.44 11.59
CA LEU A 140 9.44 -8.18 13.01
C LEU A 140 8.10 -8.71 13.51
N ILE A 141 8.15 -9.60 14.50
CA ILE A 141 6.98 -10.19 15.13
C ILE A 141 7.07 -9.90 16.62
N TRP A 142 6.04 -9.25 17.17
CA TRP A 142 5.88 -9.11 18.62
C TRP A 142 4.60 -9.80 19.05
N ASP A 143 4.76 -10.84 19.85
CA ASP A 143 3.65 -11.58 20.44
C ASP A 143 3.40 -11.07 21.86
N ARG A 144 2.13 -10.88 22.20
CA ARG A 144 1.73 -10.63 23.58
C ARG A 144 0.90 -11.82 24.04
N LYS A 145 1.51 -12.69 24.85
CA LYS A 145 0.77 -13.80 25.48
C LYS A 145 -0.38 -13.22 26.30
N SER A 146 -1.62 -13.57 25.93
CA SER A 146 -2.77 -13.31 26.78
C SER A 146 -2.61 -14.11 28.06
N LYS A 147 -2.67 -13.44 29.22
CA LYS A 147 -2.63 -14.13 30.53
C LYS A 147 -3.93 -14.91 30.82
N LYS A 148 -5.01 -14.71 30.04
CA LYS A 148 -6.33 -15.27 30.33
C LYS A 148 -6.77 -16.41 29.41
N ASN A 149 -6.27 -16.52 28.19
CA ASN A 149 -6.62 -17.59 27.26
C ASN A 149 -5.41 -17.98 26.40
N ALA A 150 -4.88 -19.20 26.61
CA ALA A 150 -3.80 -19.77 25.81
C ALA A 150 -4.22 -20.13 24.36
N ARG A 151 -5.51 -19.99 24.01
CA ARG A 151 -6.04 -20.25 22.66
C ARG A 151 -6.00 -19.04 21.73
N ASP A 152 -5.76 -17.84 22.28
CA ASP A 152 -5.63 -16.61 21.50
C ASP A 152 -4.17 -16.14 21.55
N ASP A 153 -3.27 -16.84 20.86
CA ASP A 153 -1.94 -16.33 20.54
C ASP A 153 -2.10 -15.14 19.58
N VAL A 154 -2.17 -13.94 20.14
CA VAL A 154 -2.35 -12.70 19.39
C VAL A 154 -0.99 -12.10 19.04
N LYS A 155 -0.67 -12.05 17.74
CA LYS A 155 0.45 -11.26 17.23
C LYS A 155 0.12 -9.78 17.41
N TYR A 156 0.75 -9.11 18.36
CA TYR A 156 0.49 -7.71 18.69
C TYR A 156 1.02 -6.74 17.61
N LEU A 157 2.13 -7.11 16.97
CA LEU A 157 2.67 -6.47 15.78
C LEU A 157 3.22 -7.53 14.84
N TYR A 158 2.71 -7.55 13.62
CA TYR A 158 3.34 -8.20 12.48
C TYR A 158 3.85 -7.14 11.54
N ARG A 159 5.14 -7.15 11.21
CA ARG A 159 5.71 -6.16 10.29
C ARG A 159 6.68 -6.83 9.32
N VAL A 160 6.49 -6.54 8.05
CA VAL A 160 7.30 -7.01 6.94
C VAL A 160 7.90 -5.79 6.25
N HIS A 161 9.20 -5.79 6.05
CA HIS A 161 9.88 -4.82 5.22
C HIS A 161 10.26 -5.45 3.88
N LEU A 162 9.94 -4.74 2.80
CA LEU A 162 10.12 -5.23 1.45
C LEU A 162 10.48 -4.08 0.50
N VAL A 163 11.00 -4.45 -0.67
CA VAL A 163 11.27 -3.53 -1.78
C VAL A 163 10.61 -4.10 -3.03
N LEU A 164 9.62 -3.39 -3.58
CA LEU A 164 8.96 -3.76 -4.84
C LEU A 164 9.15 -2.63 -5.84
N ASN A 165 9.56 -2.94 -7.06
CA ASN A 165 9.73 -1.95 -8.13
C ASN A 165 10.56 -0.76 -7.64
N LYS A 166 11.69 -1.07 -7.00
CA LYS A 166 12.62 -0.11 -6.35
C LYS A 166 11.98 0.78 -5.27
N THR A 167 10.79 0.43 -4.79
CA THR A 167 10.04 1.18 -3.80
C THR A 167 10.10 0.50 -2.46
N LYS A 168 10.64 1.20 -1.46
CA LYS A 168 10.67 0.71 -0.10
C LYS A 168 9.26 0.77 0.49
N ILE A 169 8.77 -0.38 0.95
CA ILE A 169 7.45 -0.53 1.52
C ILE A 169 7.55 -1.28 2.85
N HIS A 170 6.85 -0.80 3.87
CA HIS A 170 6.63 -1.55 5.10
C HIS A 170 5.16 -1.89 5.22
N ILE A 171 4.85 -3.17 5.34
CA ILE A 171 3.49 -3.64 5.65
C ILE A 171 3.46 -4.04 7.10
N LYS A 172 2.41 -3.65 7.83
CA LYS A 172 2.22 -4.11 9.20
C LYS A 172 0.75 -4.33 9.51
N THR A 173 0.47 -5.37 10.28
CA THR A 173 -0.78 -5.46 11.03
C THR A 173 -0.50 -5.37 12.51
N TYR A 174 -1.32 -4.61 13.25
CA TYR A 174 -1.12 -4.41 14.68
C TYR A 174 -2.39 -3.96 15.39
N ARG A 175 -2.43 -4.25 16.69
CA ARG A 175 -3.44 -3.72 17.62
C ARG A 175 -2.91 -2.51 18.36
N ARG A 176 -3.80 -1.68 18.92
CA ARG A 176 -3.43 -0.58 19.80
C ARG A 176 -2.87 -1.13 21.13
N LYS A 177 -1.93 -0.40 21.75
CA LYS A 177 -1.26 -0.80 23.02
C LYS A 177 -2.20 -1.14 24.17
N ASN A 178 -3.33 -0.44 24.24
CA ASN A 178 -4.35 -0.61 25.28
C ASN A 178 -5.64 -1.21 24.69
N PHE A 179 -5.51 -2.21 23.82
CA PHE A 179 -6.63 -2.94 23.22
C PHE A 179 -7.58 -3.49 24.30
N LYS A 180 -8.89 -3.31 24.12
CA LYS A 180 -9.96 -3.91 24.93
C LYS A 180 -10.64 -5.00 24.10
N GLU A 181 -10.93 -6.14 24.71
CA GLU A 181 -11.59 -7.26 24.02
C GLU A 181 -13.02 -6.91 23.59
N ASP A 182 -13.73 -6.11 24.37
CA ASP A 182 -15.03 -5.56 23.98
C ASP A 182 -14.79 -4.24 23.23
N SER A 183 -14.57 -4.35 21.91
CA SER A 183 -14.32 -3.19 21.04
C SER A 183 -15.60 -2.36 20.91
N SER A 184 -15.61 -1.15 21.47
CA SER A 184 -16.71 -0.18 21.26
C SER A 184 -16.38 0.86 20.19
N ASP A 185 -15.09 1.10 19.92
CA ASP A 185 -14.61 2.15 19.04
C ASP A 185 -13.86 1.58 17.83
N PHE A 186 -14.03 2.21 16.66
CA PHE A 186 -13.28 1.94 15.42
C PHE A 186 -11.75 1.77 15.65
N TRP A 187 -11.19 2.52 16.60
CA TRP A 187 -9.76 2.57 16.88
C TRP A 187 -9.21 1.33 17.58
N ASP A 188 -10.09 0.51 18.14
CA ASP A 188 -9.73 -0.68 18.90
C ASP A 188 -9.46 -1.87 17.98
N ASP A 189 -10.12 -1.97 16.82
CA ASP A 189 -9.89 -3.06 15.87
C ASP A 189 -8.48 -3.06 15.27
N PRO A 190 -7.93 -4.23 14.89
CA PRO A 190 -6.63 -4.31 14.22
C PRO A 190 -6.53 -3.41 12.99
N LYS A 191 -5.35 -2.84 12.78
CA LYS A 191 -5.03 -1.99 11.63
C LYS A 191 -4.01 -2.69 10.73
N LEU A 192 -4.39 -2.94 9.48
CA LEU A 192 -3.46 -3.29 8.40
C LEU A 192 -3.01 -2.00 7.72
N GLU A 193 -1.71 -1.70 7.74
CA GLU A 193 -1.12 -0.49 7.20
C GLU A 193 0.03 -0.80 6.23
N ILE A 194 0.04 -0.10 5.10
CA ILE A 194 1.14 -0.05 4.14
C ILE A 194 1.76 1.35 4.18
N SER A 195 3.00 1.43 4.63
CA SER A 195 3.84 2.62 4.53
C SER A 195 4.67 2.55 3.25
N VAL A 196 4.45 3.47 2.32
CA VAL A 196 5.26 3.62 1.09
C VAL A 196 6.22 4.78 1.28
N TYR A 197 7.52 4.57 1.05
CA TYR A 197 8.55 5.60 1.22
C TYR A 197 9.00 6.19 -0.12
N PHE A 198 9.18 7.51 -0.15
CA PHE A 198 9.60 8.23 -1.35
C PHE A 198 11.08 8.61 -1.28
N GLY A 199 11.75 8.44 -2.41
CA GLY A 199 13.12 8.86 -2.65
C GLY A 199 13.24 10.37 -2.63
N GLU A 200 14.46 10.87 -2.41
CA GLU A 200 14.67 12.31 -2.41
C GLU A 200 14.46 12.93 -3.79
N THR A 201 14.77 12.18 -4.84
CA THR A 201 14.72 12.60 -6.24
C THR A 201 13.43 12.22 -6.95
N ASP A 202 12.47 11.60 -6.24
CA ASP A 202 11.21 11.20 -6.85
C ASP A 202 10.44 12.42 -7.35
N THR A 203 10.03 12.36 -8.60
CA THR A 203 9.06 13.27 -9.22
C THR A 203 7.66 13.04 -8.62
N LEU A 204 6.75 14.00 -8.83
CA LEU A 204 5.37 13.84 -8.38
C LEU A 204 4.67 12.64 -9.04
N GLU A 205 5.01 12.32 -10.28
CA GLU A 205 4.46 11.16 -10.99
C GLU A 205 4.97 9.86 -10.39
N GLU A 206 6.26 9.75 -10.08
CA GLU A 206 6.80 8.59 -9.36
C GLU A 206 6.16 8.43 -7.98
N VAL A 207 5.93 9.54 -7.26
CA VAL A 207 5.21 9.52 -5.97
C VAL A 207 3.78 8.97 -6.14
N ARG A 208 3.07 9.34 -7.21
CA ARG A 208 1.75 8.79 -7.53
C ARG A 208 1.83 7.29 -7.84
N GLN A 209 2.71 6.87 -8.74
CA GLN A 209 2.88 5.47 -9.12
C GLN A 209 3.22 4.58 -7.92
N LYS A 210 4.14 5.03 -7.06
CA LYS A 210 4.50 4.33 -5.81
C LYS A 210 3.32 4.23 -4.85
N THR A 211 2.47 5.26 -4.81
CA THR A 211 1.27 5.25 -3.96
C THR A 211 0.21 4.29 -4.51
N GLU A 212 -0.01 4.25 -5.82
CA GLU A 212 -0.91 3.28 -6.45
C GLU A 212 -0.42 1.84 -6.29
N LEU A 213 0.90 1.60 -6.35
CA LEU A 213 1.49 0.32 -5.98
C LEU A 213 1.15 -0.06 -4.54
N GLY A 214 1.30 0.87 -3.59
CA GLY A 214 0.92 0.65 -2.19
C GLY A 214 -0.57 0.36 -2.00
N LYS A 215 -1.45 1.08 -2.71
CA LYS A 215 -2.90 0.83 -2.67
C LYS A 215 -3.25 -0.54 -3.24
N SER A 216 -2.63 -0.92 -4.36
CA SER A 216 -2.83 -2.21 -5.03
C SER A 216 -2.34 -3.37 -4.16
N LEU A 217 -1.21 -3.19 -3.50
CA LEU A 217 -0.66 -4.17 -2.55
C LEU A 217 -1.58 -4.34 -1.34
N LEU A 218 -2.12 -3.24 -0.79
CA LEU A 218 -3.06 -3.28 0.34
C LEU A 218 -4.33 -4.04 -0.05
N ALA A 219 -4.87 -3.74 -1.23
CA ALA A 219 -6.03 -4.42 -1.77
C ALA A 219 -5.76 -5.91 -2.04
N SER A 220 -4.57 -6.26 -2.54
CA SER A 220 -4.17 -7.65 -2.78
C SER A 220 -4.06 -8.43 -1.46
N VAL A 221 -3.51 -7.83 -0.40
CA VAL A 221 -3.49 -8.46 0.94
C VAL A 221 -4.91 -8.65 1.48
N VAL A 222 -5.80 -7.67 1.32
CA VAL A 222 -7.21 -7.77 1.72
C VAL A 222 -7.93 -8.89 0.97
N TYR A 223 -7.72 -8.98 -0.35
CA TYR A 223 -8.29 -10.01 -1.22
C TYR A 223 -7.82 -11.41 -0.81
N LEU A 224 -6.50 -11.61 -0.71
CA LEU A 224 -5.91 -12.90 -0.35
C LEU A 224 -6.28 -13.34 1.08
N ALA A 225 -6.44 -12.40 2.01
CA ALA A 225 -6.90 -12.72 3.36
C ALA A 225 -8.41 -13.00 3.43
N LYS A 226 -9.16 -12.78 2.34
CA LYS A 226 -10.62 -12.86 2.24
C LYS A 226 -11.31 -12.04 3.32
N ILE A 227 -10.92 -10.77 3.48
CA ILE A 227 -11.43 -9.87 4.53
C ILE A 227 -12.25 -8.67 4.03
N SER A 228 -12.61 -8.64 2.75
CA SER A 228 -13.35 -7.51 2.14
C SER A 228 -14.64 -7.16 2.89
N ASP A 229 -15.45 -8.16 3.27
CA ASP A 229 -16.71 -7.96 4.03
C ASP A 229 -16.48 -7.74 5.52
N ALA A 230 -15.25 -7.96 5.99
CA ALA A 230 -14.84 -7.77 7.37
C ALA A 230 -14.13 -6.44 7.61
N LEU A 231 -14.04 -5.60 6.57
CA LEU A 231 -13.47 -4.27 6.67
C LEU A 231 -14.42 -3.36 7.45
N ILE A 232 -13.80 -2.55 8.32
CA ILE A 232 -14.50 -1.57 9.14
C ILE A 232 -14.26 -0.22 8.49
N TYR A 233 -15.35 0.45 8.10
CA TYR A 233 -15.29 1.72 7.38
C TYR A 233 -15.63 2.89 8.30
N GLU A 234 -14.88 3.98 8.13
CA GLU A 234 -15.22 5.30 8.67
C GLU A 234 -15.12 6.28 7.50
N ASP A 235 -16.21 7.00 7.18
CA ASP A 235 -16.30 7.88 6.00
C ASP A 235 -15.18 8.92 5.91
N THR A 236 -14.64 9.29 7.06
CA THR A 236 -13.52 10.21 7.29
C THR A 236 -12.17 9.68 6.80
N TYR A 237 -11.96 8.37 6.90
CA TYR A 237 -10.68 7.69 6.66
C TYR A 237 -10.77 6.57 5.64
N ALA A 238 -11.87 6.51 4.89
CA ALA A 238 -12.06 5.56 3.81
C ALA A 238 -10.92 5.72 2.80
N THR A 239 -9.88 4.90 2.96
CA THR A 239 -8.84 4.74 1.96
C THR A 239 -9.55 4.34 0.68
N SER A 240 -9.38 5.11 -0.38
CA SER A 240 -9.70 4.64 -1.73
C SER A 240 -8.74 3.49 -2.02
N LEU A 241 -9.12 2.29 -1.58
CA LEU A 241 -8.43 1.06 -1.97
C LEU A 241 -8.42 1.05 -3.50
N ALA A 242 -7.23 0.92 -4.07
CA ALA A 242 -7.12 0.48 -5.46
C ALA A 242 -7.62 -0.97 -5.53
N TYR A 243 -7.68 -1.52 -6.74
CA TYR A 243 -8.04 -2.93 -6.90
C TYR A 243 -6.85 -3.82 -6.53
N ALA A 244 -7.13 -5.04 -6.08
CA ALA A 244 -6.10 -6.08 -6.08
C ALA A 244 -5.65 -6.24 -7.53
N THR A 245 -4.35 -6.11 -7.78
CA THR A 245 -3.83 -6.25 -9.15
C THR A 245 -3.40 -7.68 -9.36
N ASP A 246 -3.81 -8.24 -10.50
CA ASP A 246 -3.37 -9.56 -10.96
C ASP A 246 -1.88 -9.71 -10.93
N ALA A 247 -1.17 -8.68 -11.37
CA ALA A 247 0.28 -8.69 -11.36
C ALA A 247 0.84 -9.00 -9.96
N ILE A 248 0.30 -8.41 -8.89
CA ILE A 248 0.75 -8.66 -7.51
C ILE A 248 0.34 -10.07 -7.08
N VAL A 249 -0.91 -10.47 -7.31
CA VAL A 249 -1.41 -11.78 -6.90
C VAL A 249 -0.68 -12.91 -7.65
N LYS A 250 -0.66 -12.89 -8.98
CA LYS A 250 0.07 -13.86 -9.82
C LYS A 250 1.54 -13.94 -9.43
N SER A 251 2.23 -12.80 -9.22
CA SER A 251 3.64 -12.83 -8.81
C SER A 251 3.89 -13.45 -7.43
N LEU A 252 2.88 -13.47 -6.54
CA LEU A 252 2.98 -14.17 -5.25
C LEU A 252 2.80 -15.69 -5.37
N PHE A 253 2.14 -16.16 -6.43
CA PHE A 253 1.82 -17.57 -6.65
C PHE A 253 2.56 -18.19 -7.85
N VAL A 254 3.32 -17.39 -8.61
CA VAL A 254 4.11 -17.89 -9.74
C VAL A 254 4.97 -19.06 -9.30
N THR A 255 4.83 -20.14 -10.05
CA THR A 255 5.55 -21.39 -9.87
C THR A 255 6.85 -21.35 -10.65
N SER A 256 7.80 -22.18 -10.26
CA SER A 256 9.04 -22.27 -11.02
C SER A 256 8.84 -22.93 -12.37
N VAL A 257 7.85 -23.81 -12.53
CA VAL A 257 7.49 -24.40 -13.82
C VAL A 257 7.08 -23.31 -14.81
N GLU A 258 6.17 -22.42 -14.43
CA GLU A 258 5.74 -21.30 -15.27
C GLU A 258 6.93 -20.38 -15.64
N LEU A 259 7.81 -20.05 -14.69
CA LEU A 259 9.00 -19.26 -14.99
C LEU A 259 9.95 -20.00 -15.95
N LYS A 260 10.12 -21.31 -15.78
CA LYS A 260 11.00 -22.12 -16.63
C LYS A 260 10.47 -22.24 -18.05
N GLU A 261 9.15 -22.35 -18.22
CA GLU A 261 8.50 -22.35 -19.53
C GLU A 261 8.59 -20.98 -20.21
N MET A 262 8.27 -19.89 -19.50
CA MET A 262 8.33 -18.53 -20.05
C MET A 262 9.75 -18.09 -20.45
N TYR A 263 10.77 -18.63 -19.78
CA TYR A 263 12.16 -18.21 -19.93
C TYR A 263 13.10 -19.39 -20.27
N SER A 264 12.60 -20.39 -21.01
CA SER A 264 13.36 -21.58 -21.39
C SER A 264 14.69 -21.24 -22.08
N ASP A 265 14.69 -20.23 -22.95
CA ASP A 265 15.88 -19.76 -23.69
C ASP A 265 16.96 -19.17 -22.75
N LEU A 266 16.56 -18.78 -21.54
CA LEU A 266 17.44 -18.26 -20.50
C LEU A 266 17.87 -19.33 -19.49
N ILE A 267 17.48 -20.59 -19.65
CA ILE A 267 17.91 -21.68 -18.78
C ILE A 267 18.94 -22.51 -19.52
N ARG A 268 20.14 -22.62 -18.96
CA ARG A 268 21.25 -23.36 -19.61
C ARG A 268 21.65 -24.62 -18.86
N ASP A 269 21.41 -24.66 -17.56
CA ASP A 269 21.92 -25.69 -16.66
C ASP A 269 21.12 -25.71 -15.34
N GLU A 270 21.41 -26.72 -14.52
CA GLU A 270 20.77 -26.95 -13.22
C GLU A 270 20.92 -25.75 -12.26
N LEU A 271 21.97 -24.93 -12.38
CA LEU A 271 22.13 -23.74 -11.55
C LEU A 271 21.11 -22.66 -11.91
N ASP A 272 20.88 -22.42 -13.21
CA ASP A 272 19.85 -21.48 -13.66
C ASP A 272 18.45 -21.93 -13.17
N GLU A 273 18.16 -23.24 -13.25
CA GLU A 273 16.92 -23.81 -12.73
C GLU A 273 16.76 -23.64 -11.22
N TYR A 274 17.79 -24.01 -10.45
CA TYR A 274 17.77 -23.90 -9.00
C TYR A 274 17.59 -22.46 -8.53
N LEU A 275 18.20 -21.48 -9.22
CA LEU A 275 18.03 -20.07 -8.87
C LEU A 275 16.59 -19.61 -9.07
N LEU A 276 15.92 -20.04 -10.15
CA LEU A 276 14.50 -19.73 -10.37
C LEU A 276 13.61 -20.43 -9.33
N ASP A 277 13.86 -21.71 -9.05
CA ASP A 277 13.17 -22.46 -7.99
C ASP A 277 13.30 -21.74 -6.65
N TYR A 278 14.52 -21.33 -6.27
CA TYR A 278 14.78 -20.60 -5.04
C TYR A 278 14.03 -19.27 -5.01
N LEU A 279 14.09 -18.48 -6.09
CA LEU A 279 13.42 -17.18 -6.20
C LEU A 279 11.89 -17.28 -6.12
N THR A 280 11.31 -18.44 -6.47
CA THR A 280 9.88 -18.66 -6.27
C THR A 280 9.50 -18.93 -4.82
N GLN A 281 10.46 -19.33 -3.99
CA GLN A 281 10.20 -19.65 -2.58
C GLN A 281 10.66 -18.52 -1.65
N SER A 282 11.76 -17.87 -1.98
CA SER A 282 12.39 -16.84 -1.15
C SER A 282 13.19 -15.83 -1.98
N SER A 283 13.33 -14.61 -1.47
CA SER A 283 14.40 -13.73 -1.92
C SER A 283 15.77 -14.38 -1.73
N ILE A 284 16.71 -14.15 -2.65
CA ILE A 284 18.12 -14.52 -2.51
C ILE A 284 18.87 -13.33 -1.95
N ASN A 285 19.71 -13.50 -0.93
CA ASN A 285 20.58 -12.48 -0.38
C ASN A 285 22.08 -12.79 -0.63
N THR A 286 22.96 -11.86 -0.24
CA THR A 286 24.42 -12.04 -0.43
C THR A 286 24.96 -13.35 0.15
N ASP A 287 24.48 -13.79 1.31
CA ASP A 287 24.95 -15.03 1.95
C ASP A 287 24.37 -16.26 1.26
N ASP A 288 23.13 -16.19 0.76
CA ASP A 288 22.56 -17.25 -0.09
C ASP A 288 23.41 -17.43 -1.37
N THR A 289 23.94 -16.36 -1.96
CA THR A 289 24.85 -16.50 -3.13
C THR A 289 26.17 -17.20 -2.81
N LYS A 290 26.60 -17.26 -1.54
CA LYS A 290 27.76 -18.04 -1.12
C LYS A 290 27.39 -19.50 -0.96
N TYR A 291 26.30 -19.75 -0.24
CA TYR A 291 25.76 -21.09 -0.04
C TYR A 291 25.45 -21.81 -1.36
N ILE A 292 24.76 -21.14 -2.29
CA ILE A 292 24.44 -21.69 -3.61
C ILE A 292 25.72 -21.93 -4.42
N ALA A 293 26.73 -21.07 -4.28
CA ALA A 293 28.00 -21.27 -4.97
C ALA A 293 28.72 -22.54 -4.47
N GLU A 294 28.70 -22.80 -3.17
CA GLU A 294 29.24 -24.03 -2.57
C GLU A 294 28.46 -25.27 -3.05
N LEU A 295 27.12 -25.21 -3.05
CA LEU A 295 26.25 -26.31 -3.48
C LEU A 295 26.53 -26.76 -4.92
N PHE A 296 26.82 -25.81 -5.82
CA PHE A 296 27.07 -26.06 -7.24
C PHE A 296 28.57 -26.09 -7.60
N ASN A 297 29.45 -26.17 -6.59
CA ASN A 297 30.91 -26.17 -6.77
C ASN A 297 31.40 -25.06 -7.73
N THR A 298 30.90 -23.83 -7.51
CA THR A 298 31.18 -22.65 -8.33
C THR A 298 31.54 -21.44 -7.47
N THR A 299 31.63 -20.25 -8.07
CA THR A 299 31.92 -19.00 -7.34
C THR A 299 30.66 -18.17 -7.15
N SER A 300 30.58 -17.40 -6.06
CA SER A 300 29.49 -16.42 -5.89
C SER A 300 29.44 -15.38 -7.02
N ARG A 301 30.57 -15.12 -7.69
CA ARG A 301 30.62 -14.29 -8.89
C ARG A 301 29.84 -14.94 -10.03
N THR A 302 29.96 -16.25 -10.21
CA THR A 302 29.18 -17.01 -11.20
C THR A 302 27.68 -16.93 -10.89
N VAL A 303 27.28 -17.18 -9.64
CA VAL A 303 25.88 -17.08 -9.19
C VAL A 303 25.31 -15.69 -9.45
N ARG A 304 26.04 -14.63 -9.06
CA ARG A 304 25.63 -13.24 -9.33
C ARG A 304 25.51 -12.94 -10.82
N ARG A 305 26.43 -13.45 -11.65
CA ARG A 305 26.35 -13.28 -13.11
C ARG A 305 25.10 -13.95 -13.70
N ARG A 306 24.65 -15.08 -13.14
CA ARG A 306 23.36 -15.71 -13.51
C ARG A 306 22.18 -14.86 -13.08
N LEU A 307 22.19 -14.33 -11.85
CA LEU A 307 21.15 -13.40 -11.40
C LEU A 307 21.11 -12.11 -12.24
N GLU A 308 22.26 -11.58 -12.67
CA GLU A 308 22.36 -10.44 -13.60
C GLU A 308 21.77 -10.74 -14.98
N LYS A 309 21.81 -11.99 -15.44
CA LYS A 309 21.11 -12.43 -16.65
C LYS A 309 19.60 -12.32 -16.46
N PHE A 310 19.06 -12.78 -15.33
CA PHE A 310 17.63 -12.66 -15.01
C PHE A 310 17.17 -11.22 -14.77
N ILE A 311 18.05 -10.35 -14.23
CA ILE A 311 17.78 -8.91 -14.12
C ILE A 311 17.64 -8.29 -15.51
N ARG A 312 18.56 -8.60 -16.43
CA ARG A 312 18.49 -8.09 -17.83
C ARG A 312 17.25 -8.57 -18.57
N ALA A 313 16.73 -9.74 -18.20
CA ALA A 313 15.48 -10.29 -18.73
C ALA A 313 14.22 -9.76 -18.03
N GLY A 314 14.34 -8.90 -17.01
CA GLY A 314 13.20 -8.32 -16.30
C GLY A 314 12.53 -9.26 -15.28
N ILE A 315 13.07 -10.45 -15.05
CA ILE A 315 12.50 -11.47 -14.13
C ILE A 315 12.78 -11.11 -12.67
N VAL A 316 13.98 -10.60 -12.42
CA VAL A 316 14.52 -10.36 -11.08
C VAL A 316 14.86 -8.88 -10.91
N GLU A 317 14.55 -8.33 -9.76
CA GLU A 317 15.09 -7.04 -9.32
C GLU A 317 16.19 -7.25 -8.28
N GLN A 318 17.19 -6.37 -8.33
CA GLN A 318 18.21 -6.29 -7.30
C GLN A 318 18.05 -5.00 -6.50
N TYR A 319 18.15 -5.11 -5.18
CA TYR A 319 18.26 -3.96 -4.30
C TYR A 319 19.30 -4.19 -3.22
N ARG A 320 19.78 -3.08 -2.65
CA ARG A 320 20.78 -3.10 -1.59
C ARG A 320 20.19 -2.52 -0.31
N ILE A 321 20.18 -3.32 0.75
CA ILE A 321 19.85 -2.86 2.11
C ILE A 321 21.12 -2.91 2.94
N ARG A 322 21.58 -1.73 3.39
CA ARG A 322 22.85 -1.58 4.11
C ARG A 322 24.03 -2.14 3.28
N LYS A 323 24.60 -3.28 3.69
CA LYS A 323 25.74 -3.94 3.03
C LYS A 323 25.33 -5.22 2.29
N THR A 324 24.06 -5.59 2.32
CA THR A 324 23.54 -6.83 1.74
C THR A 324 22.76 -6.53 0.46
N TYR A 325 23.04 -7.30 -0.59
CA TYR A 325 22.26 -7.31 -1.81
C TYR A 325 21.18 -8.37 -1.69
N PHE A 326 20.01 -8.05 -2.23
CA PHE A 326 18.87 -8.94 -2.32
C PHE A 326 18.45 -9.00 -3.79
N TRP A 327 18.07 -10.18 -4.22
CA TRP A 327 17.49 -10.49 -5.51
C TRP A 327 16.09 -11.05 -5.27
N VAL A 328 15.09 -10.43 -5.86
CA VAL A 328 13.68 -10.82 -5.71
C VAL A 328 13.02 -10.91 -7.07
N LEU A 329 11.97 -11.73 -7.19
CA LEU A 329 11.12 -11.70 -8.37
C LEU A 329 10.46 -10.33 -8.51
N ARG A 330 10.47 -9.80 -9.73
CA ARG A 330 9.86 -8.52 -10.05
C ARG A 330 8.33 -8.60 -9.93
N VAL A 331 7.70 -7.49 -9.52
CA VAL A 331 6.25 -7.38 -9.39
C VAL A 331 5.68 -6.66 -10.60
N GLY A 332 5.01 -7.40 -11.47
CA GLY A 332 4.59 -6.92 -12.79
C GLY A 332 5.75 -6.89 -13.81
N GLU A 333 5.39 -6.91 -15.11
CA GLU A 333 6.30 -7.18 -16.25
C GLU A 333 6.92 -8.59 -16.31
N LEU A 334 6.40 -9.56 -15.55
CA LEU A 334 6.33 -10.92 -16.07
C LEU A 334 5.18 -10.88 -17.08
N ASP A 335 5.45 -11.23 -18.34
CA ASP A 335 4.49 -11.17 -19.45
C ASP A 335 3.41 -12.25 -19.30
N PHE A 336 2.79 -12.33 -18.12
CA PHE A 336 1.49 -12.92 -17.96
C PHE A 336 0.57 -12.02 -18.74
N LYS A 337 0.28 -12.41 -19.99
CA LYS A 337 -0.91 -11.91 -20.63
C LYS A 337 -2.03 -11.99 -19.58
N ASP A 338 -2.77 -10.89 -19.42
CA ASP A 338 -4.08 -10.95 -18.79
C ASP A 338 -5.03 -11.72 -19.75
N GLU A 339 -4.67 -12.97 -20.06
CA GLU A 339 -5.57 -13.96 -20.61
C GLU A 339 -6.49 -14.31 -19.44
N ILE A 340 -7.57 -13.53 -19.35
CA ILE A 340 -8.81 -14.02 -18.76
C ILE A 340 -9.09 -15.29 -19.54
N ASP A 341 -9.11 -16.44 -18.86
CA ASP A 341 -9.58 -17.69 -19.45
C ASP A 341 -11.10 -17.58 -19.60
N ILE A 342 -11.51 -16.90 -20.68
CA ILE A 342 -12.92 -16.63 -21.00
C ILE A 342 -13.68 -17.93 -21.14
N ASP A 343 -13.02 -18.98 -21.64
CA ASP A 343 -13.62 -20.27 -21.87
C ASP A 343 -13.87 -21.00 -20.54
N TYR A 344 -12.93 -20.94 -19.59
CA TYR A 344 -13.16 -21.43 -18.23
C TYR A 344 -14.36 -20.73 -17.56
N VAL A 345 -14.42 -19.40 -17.61
CA VAL A 345 -15.53 -18.64 -17.00
C VAL A 345 -16.88 -19.02 -17.63
N LYS A 346 -16.92 -19.13 -18.96
CA LYS A 346 -18.13 -19.57 -19.69
C LYS A 346 -18.53 -20.99 -19.30
N GLN A 347 -17.57 -21.91 -19.26
CA GLN A 347 -17.82 -23.31 -18.93
C GLN A 347 -18.36 -23.45 -17.51
N ARG A 348 -17.76 -22.76 -16.53
CA ARG A 348 -18.25 -22.74 -15.14
C ARG A 348 -19.68 -22.22 -15.05
N ILE A 349 -20.01 -21.17 -15.79
CA ILE A 349 -21.37 -20.61 -15.81
C ILE A 349 -22.37 -21.55 -16.49
N LEU A 350 -21.96 -22.23 -17.56
CA LEU A 350 -22.78 -23.24 -18.21
C LEU A 350 -23.03 -24.44 -17.27
N GLU A 351 -22.02 -24.89 -16.54
CA GLU A 351 -22.14 -26.01 -15.59
C GLU A 351 -23.03 -25.66 -14.39
N GLU A 352 -22.86 -24.49 -13.79
CA GLU A 352 -23.54 -24.11 -12.55
C GLU A 352 -24.97 -23.60 -12.79
N PHE A 353 -25.20 -22.87 -13.89
CA PHE A 353 -26.47 -22.19 -14.16
C PHE A 353 -27.19 -22.70 -15.41
N ASN A 354 -26.60 -23.63 -16.17
CA ASN A 354 -27.10 -24.05 -17.49
C ASN A 354 -27.43 -22.85 -18.40
N TYR A 355 -26.54 -21.85 -18.37
CA TYR A 355 -26.74 -20.57 -19.04
C TYR A 355 -25.50 -20.21 -19.86
N GLU A 356 -25.68 -19.87 -21.13
CA GLU A 356 -24.58 -19.42 -22.00
C GLU A 356 -24.36 -17.91 -21.88
N ILE A 357 -23.10 -17.50 -21.80
CA ILE A 357 -22.71 -16.09 -21.72
C ILE A 357 -21.71 -15.70 -22.80
N ASP A 358 -21.75 -14.43 -23.21
CA ASP A 358 -20.76 -13.87 -24.14
C ASP A 358 -19.45 -13.49 -23.43
N ASP A 359 -18.39 -13.25 -24.20
CA ASP A 359 -17.08 -12.85 -23.69
C ASP A 359 -17.16 -11.61 -22.79
N THR A 360 -18.04 -10.67 -23.12
CA THR A 360 -18.18 -9.44 -22.35
C THR A 360 -18.77 -9.71 -20.97
N SER A 361 -19.77 -10.59 -20.90
CA SER A 361 -20.38 -11.06 -19.67
C SER A 361 -19.38 -11.86 -18.84
N ALA A 362 -18.60 -12.76 -19.46
CA ALA A 362 -17.52 -13.49 -18.80
C ALA A 362 -16.49 -12.53 -18.18
N ARG A 363 -16.06 -11.51 -18.92
CA ARG A 363 -15.18 -10.45 -18.39
C ARG A 363 -15.82 -9.68 -17.25
N ILE A 364 -17.10 -9.34 -17.34
CA ILE A 364 -17.82 -8.66 -16.25
C ILE A 364 -17.82 -9.50 -14.99
N LEU A 365 -18.15 -10.79 -15.08
CA LEU A 365 -18.17 -11.71 -13.94
C LEU A 365 -16.78 -11.86 -13.31
N HIS A 366 -15.77 -12.06 -14.15
CA HIS A 366 -14.36 -12.10 -13.75
C HIS A 366 -13.93 -10.85 -12.96
N TYR A 367 -14.36 -9.67 -13.39
CA TYR A 367 -14.05 -8.45 -12.66
C TYR A 367 -14.92 -8.26 -11.41
N ILE A 368 -16.17 -8.75 -11.37
CA ILE A 368 -16.96 -8.75 -10.13
C ILE A 368 -16.29 -9.64 -9.07
N ASP A 369 -15.82 -10.83 -9.44
CA ASP A 369 -15.07 -11.74 -8.55
C ASP A 369 -13.87 -11.03 -7.88
N ARG A 370 -13.21 -10.16 -8.65
CA ARG A 370 -12.06 -9.36 -8.20
C ARG A 370 -12.42 -8.05 -7.50
N GLY A 371 -13.69 -7.85 -7.19
CA GLY A 371 -14.18 -6.71 -6.41
C GLY A 371 -14.58 -5.48 -7.22
N HIS A 372 -14.73 -5.57 -8.54
CA HIS A 372 -15.36 -4.52 -9.36
C HIS A 372 -16.88 -4.59 -9.24
N VAL A 373 -17.37 -4.17 -8.09
CA VAL A 373 -18.76 -4.37 -7.69
C VAL A 373 -19.70 -3.26 -8.15
N THR A 374 -19.29 -2.25 -8.93
CA THR A 374 -20.21 -1.19 -9.39
C THR A 374 -20.09 -0.95 -10.89
N THR A 375 -21.18 -0.49 -11.51
CA THR A 375 -21.23 -0.14 -12.95
C THR A 375 -20.14 0.85 -13.35
N THR A 376 -19.83 1.82 -12.49
CA THR A 376 -18.78 2.82 -12.74
C THR A 376 -17.39 2.20 -12.77
N GLN A 377 -17.13 1.25 -11.87
CA GLN A 377 -15.83 0.57 -11.79
C GLN A 377 -15.63 -0.37 -12.99
N LEU A 378 -16.64 -1.18 -13.30
CA LEU A 378 -16.64 -2.09 -14.45
C LEU A 378 -16.52 -1.35 -15.78
N SER A 379 -17.21 -0.22 -15.94
CA SER A 379 -17.11 0.65 -17.14
C SER A 379 -15.69 1.16 -17.39
N ARG A 380 -14.96 1.54 -16.33
CA ARG A 380 -13.58 2.00 -16.46
C ARG A 380 -12.63 0.88 -16.87
N VAL A 381 -12.74 -0.28 -16.23
CA VAL A 381 -11.83 -1.41 -16.48
C VAL A 381 -12.06 -2.04 -17.84
N LEU A 382 -13.32 -2.24 -18.22
CA LEU A 382 -13.67 -2.84 -19.50
C LEU A 382 -13.54 -1.87 -20.68
N LYS A 383 -13.29 -0.58 -20.40
CA LYS A 383 -13.35 0.51 -21.39
C LYS A 383 -14.68 0.53 -22.17
N LEU A 384 -15.78 0.21 -21.47
CA LEU A 384 -17.14 0.18 -22.00
C LEU A 384 -17.96 1.33 -21.41
N SER A 385 -18.99 1.77 -22.14
CA SER A 385 -19.94 2.77 -21.60
C SER A 385 -20.70 2.20 -20.38
N ARG A 386 -21.04 3.06 -19.40
CA ARG A 386 -21.85 2.63 -18.24
C ARG A 386 -23.18 2.01 -18.65
N ARG A 387 -23.80 2.53 -19.73
CA ARG A 387 -25.05 1.99 -20.27
C ARG A 387 -24.86 0.55 -20.79
N THR A 388 -23.75 0.29 -21.49
CA THR A 388 -23.39 -1.04 -21.99
C THR A 388 -23.19 -2.01 -20.82
N VAL A 389 -22.38 -1.62 -19.84
CA VAL A 389 -22.11 -2.44 -18.65
C VAL A 389 -23.40 -2.73 -17.87
N GLN A 390 -24.26 -1.74 -17.70
CA GLN A 390 -25.52 -1.91 -16.98
C GLN A 390 -26.49 -2.86 -17.69
N ARG A 391 -26.50 -2.85 -19.03
CA ARG A 391 -27.28 -3.82 -19.83
C ARG A 391 -26.84 -5.25 -19.53
N TYR A 392 -25.53 -5.51 -19.56
CA TYR A 392 -24.98 -6.84 -19.25
C TYR A 392 -25.23 -7.26 -17.80
N LEU A 393 -24.99 -6.37 -16.84
CA LEU A 393 -25.29 -6.64 -15.43
C LEU A 393 -26.77 -6.94 -15.20
N SER A 394 -27.67 -6.26 -15.90
CA SER A 394 -29.11 -6.53 -15.79
C SER A 394 -29.45 -7.94 -16.28
N ALA A 395 -28.86 -8.38 -17.39
CA ALA A 395 -29.05 -9.75 -17.90
C ALA A 395 -28.49 -10.79 -16.92
N LEU A 396 -27.29 -10.57 -16.37
CA LEU A 396 -26.67 -11.46 -15.38
C LEU A 396 -27.44 -11.53 -14.06
N VAL A 397 -28.08 -10.44 -13.65
CA VAL A 397 -28.96 -10.41 -12.48
C VAL A 397 -30.25 -11.19 -12.74
N VAL A 398 -30.85 -11.03 -13.92
CA VAL A 398 -32.05 -11.80 -14.32
C VAL A 398 -31.73 -13.30 -14.41
N ALA A 399 -30.54 -13.66 -14.88
CA ALA A 399 -30.07 -15.04 -14.93
C ALA A 399 -29.73 -15.62 -13.54
N GLY A 400 -29.78 -14.83 -12.46
CA GLY A 400 -29.45 -15.29 -11.11
C GLY A 400 -27.96 -15.50 -10.84
N ILE A 401 -27.09 -15.14 -11.77
CA ILE A 401 -25.63 -15.30 -11.66
C ILE A 401 -25.04 -14.22 -10.74
N VAL A 402 -25.60 -13.02 -10.79
CA VAL A 402 -25.16 -11.83 -10.04
C VAL A 402 -26.29 -11.33 -9.15
N SER A 403 -26.01 -10.99 -7.91
CA SER A 403 -26.90 -10.25 -7.03
C SER A 403 -26.62 -8.75 -7.11
N ALA A 404 -27.67 -7.93 -6.94
CA ALA A 404 -27.56 -6.47 -6.91
C ALA A 404 -28.10 -5.92 -5.58
N GLU A 405 -27.23 -5.28 -4.80
CA GLU A 405 -27.58 -4.63 -3.53
C GLU A 405 -27.49 -3.11 -3.67
N ARG A 406 -28.56 -2.41 -3.33
CA ARG A 406 -28.58 -0.93 -3.38
C ARG A 406 -28.10 -0.35 -2.05
N LYS A 407 -26.96 0.33 -2.06
CA LYS A 407 -26.44 1.12 -0.92
C LYS A 407 -26.51 2.61 -1.26
N GLY A 408 -27.62 3.24 -0.87
CA GLY A 408 -27.89 4.65 -1.16
C GLY A 408 -28.03 4.91 -2.67
N LYS A 409 -27.16 5.78 -3.22
CA LYS A 409 -27.12 6.12 -4.65
C LYS A 409 -26.32 5.12 -5.51
N VAL A 410 -25.67 4.13 -4.90
CA VAL A 410 -24.79 3.18 -5.57
C VAL A 410 -25.42 1.79 -5.53
N VAL A 411 -25.35 1.07 -6.66
CA VAL A 411 -25.69 -0.36 -6.73
C VAL A 411 -24.38 -1.15 -6.72
N LYS A 412 -24.28 -2.08 -5.76
CA LYS A 412 -23.19 -3.04 -5.67
C LYS A 412 -23.64 -4.39 -6.24
N TYR A 413 -22.75 -5.03 -6.98
CA TYR A 413 -22.96 -6.33 -7.60
C TYR A 413 -22.03 -7.35 -6.97
N SER A 414 -22.53 -8.55 -6.71
CA SER A 414 -21.78 -9.68 -6.17
C SER A 414 -22.12 -10.95 -6.93
N LEU A 415 -21.18 -11.87 -7.06
CA LEU A 415 -21.46 -13.19 -7.61
C LEU A 415 -22.28 -14.01 -6.60
N ASN A 416 -23.20 -14.82 -7.10
CA ASN A 416 -23.97 -15.76 -6.28
C ASN A 416 -23.27 -17.12 -6.13
N PHE A 417 -22.05 -17.23 -6.64
CA PHE A 417 -21.22 -18.44 -6.63
C PHE A 417 -19.73 -18.06 -6.57
N GLU A 418 -18.85 -19.02 -6.29
CA GLU A 418 -17.39 -18.83 -6.35
C GLU A 418 -16.88 -19.19 -7.75
N LEU A 419 -16.19 -18.25 -8.39
CA LEU A 419 -15.72 -18.36 -9.76
C LEU A 419 -14.34 -19.04 -9.85
#